data_AF-A0A964QZG1-F1
#
_entry.id   AF-A0A964QZG1-F1
#
_cell.length_a   1.000
_cell.length_b   1.000
_cell.length_c   1.000
_cell.angle_alpha   90.00
_cell.angle_beta   90.00
_cell.angle_gamma   90.00
#
_symmetry.space_group_name_H-M   'P 1'
#
loop_
_entity.id
_entity.type
_entity.pdbx_description
1 polymer ?
#
loop_
_entity_poly.entity_id
_entity_poly.type
_entity_poly.pdbx_seq_one_letter_code
_entity_poly.pdbx_strand_id
1 'polypeptide(L)'
;MKTCFRRARLSAGLALAVVLALAAKSPAADQTKTAEDLAREKAIAEFTAKMKAANYPALFEQAAAEFGVPADILKGVAFAETRWEHLTWPLGETRSPETGMPRPFGIMSLWDNEFFGHSLTDAAKLIGKDPEDLKKDPLTNMRGGAALLKKHYDENPKPDGTTTGDIESWRYAIVKYCGIPEPDLSQRHGLEVYEHLNKGYHQYGIEWNARPVNLAPMRAEVKRIVAEEARKREERMKLEEQATITPATGNKPLAVQLKPIPSPMPEAKVETSTPPVEIATAQTPASNPGGIWWLVGVLALLLLGTLLALRRRGKT
;
A
#
# COMPACT_ATOMS: atom_id res chain seq x y z
N MET A 1 53.38 15.60 67.76
CA MET A 1 53.95 14.95 68.96
C MET A 1 53.33 13.58 69.11
N LYS A 2 54.17 12.52 69.18
CA LYS A 2 53.93 11.18 69.76
C LYS A 2 52.96 10.25 69.00
N THR A 3 53.43 9.30 68.17
CA THR A 3 53.96 7.94 68.46
C THR A 3 53.09 7.05 69.35
N CYS A 4 52.61 5.93 68.80
CA CYS A 4 52.66 4.54 69.35
C CYS A 4 51.51 3.68 68.79
N PHE A 5 51.49 2.35 68.81
CA PHE A 5 52.47 1.27 68.68
C PHE A 5 51.61 -0.03 68.67
N ARG A 6 52.05 -1.04 67.90
CA ARG A 6 51.89 -2.50 68.13
C ARG A 6 50.56 -3.26 67.88
N ARG A 7 50.73 -4.22 66.93
CA ARG A 7 50.64 -5.71 67.03
C ARG A 7 49.27 -6.41 67.11
N ALA A 8 48.96 -7.07 65.97
CA ALA A 8 48.79 -8.52 65.78
C ALA A 8 47.82 -9.32 66.67
N ARG A 9 46.83 -9.99 66.03
CA ARG A 9 46.82 -11.46 65.80
C ARG A 9 45.59 -11.91 64.98
N LEU A 10 45.78 -13.07 64.35
CA LEU A 10 44.95 -13.85 63.42
C LEU A 10 43.47 -14.01 63.84
N SER A 11 42.58 -14.19 62.86
CA SER A 11 41.89 -15.48 62.62
C SER A 11 40.96 -15.45 61.39
N ALA A 12 41.23 -16.38 60.47
CA ALA A 12 40.33 -17.18 59.64
C ALA A 12 39.05 -16.57 59.02
N GLY A 13 39.01 -16.64 57.68
CA GLY A 13 37.89 -17.30 57.00
C GLY A 13 36.96 -16.38 56.22
N LEU A 14 37.23 -16.19 54.93
CA LEU A 14 36.18 -16.29 53.92
C LEU A 14 36.81 -16.53 52.54
N ALA A 15 36.66 -17.76 52.04
CA ALA A 15 36.95 -18.10 50.66
C ALA A 15 35.95 -17.38 49.76
N LEU A 16 36.39 -16.35 49.05
CA LEU A 16 35.58 -15.68 48.03
C LEU A 16 35.69 -16.49 46.73
N ALA A 17 34.67 -17.32 46.48
CA ALA A 17 34.50 -17.98 45.20
C ALA A 17 34.29 -16.94 44.10
N VAL A 18 35.27 -16.82 43.20
CA VAL A 18 35.14 -16.07 41.96
C VAL A 18 34.25 -16.87 41.03
N VAL A 19 32.98 -16.48 40.92
CA VAL A 19 32.10 -16.95 39.84
C VAL A 19 32.52 -16.19 38.58
N LEU A 20 33.39 -16.81 37.79
CA LEU A 20 33.63 -16.40 36.41
C LEU A 20 32.35 -16.72 35.62
N ALA A 21 31.50 -15.72 35.42
CA ALA A 21 30.39 -15.82 34.49
C ALA A 21 30.97 -15.94 33.07
N LEU A 22 31.06 -17.16 32.57
CA LEU A 22 31.23 -17.44 31.14
C LEU A 22 30.05 -16.80 30.40
N ALA A 23 30.30 -15.64 29.80
CA ALA A 23 29.44 -15.10 28.76
C ALA A 23 29.53 -16.03 27.55
N ALA A 24 28.71 -17.08 27.56
CA ALA A 24 28.42 -17.89 26.39
C ALA A 24 27.72 -16.96 25.39
N LYS A 25 28.52 -16.38 24.49
CA LYS A 25 28.06 -15.71 23.28
C LYS A 25 27.35 -16.80 22.48
N SER A 26 26.03 -16.87 22.60
CA SER A 26 25.24 -17.78 21.78
C SER A 26 25.61 -17.50 20.32
N PRO A 27 26.04 -18.51 19.54
CA PRO A 27 26.21 -18.29 18.12
C PRO A 27 24.85 -17.84 17.59
N ALA A 28 24.83 -16.68 16.92
CA ALA A 28 23.67 -16.29 16.13
C ALA A 28 23.34 -17.50 15.26
N ALA A 29 22.17 -18.10 15.49
CA ALA A 29 21.70 -19.22 14.71
C ALA A 29 21.74 -18.76 13.25
N ASP A 30 22.58 -19.41 12.45
CA ASP A 30 22.60 -19.27 11.01
C ASP A 30 21.27 -19.81 10.51
N GLN A 31 20.26 -18.93 10.41
CA GLN A 31 18.95 -19.30 9.92
C GLN A 31 19.09 -19.51 8.41
N THR A 32 19.28 -20.76 8.00
CA THR A 32 19.21 -21.16 6.59
C THR A 32 17.89 -20.68 6.01
N LYS A 33 17.95 -19.70 5.09
CA LYS A 33 16.77 -19.13 4.44
C LYS A 33 15.96 -20.22 3.75
N THR A 34 14.65 -20.20 3.93
CA THR A 34 13.75 -21.12 3.23
C THR A 34 13.65 -20.78 1.74
N ALA A 35 13.13 -21.69 0.91
CA ALA A 35 12.87 -21.40 -0.50
C ALA A 35 11.87 -20.25 -0.67
N GLU A 36 10.91 -20.12 0.25
CA GLU A 36 9.93 -19.02 0.27
C GLU A 36 10.60 -17.67 0.57
N ASP A 37 11.55 -17.63 1.52
CA ASP A 37 12.32 -16.43 1.82
C ASP A 37 13.12 -15.96 0.61
N LEU A 38 13.79 -16.89 -0.09
CA LEU A 38 14.55 -16.58 -1.30
C LEU A 38 13.65 -16.07 -2.42
N ALA A 39 12.46 -16.66 -2.60
CA ALA A 39 11.48 -16.20 -3.59
C ALA A 39 10.98 -14.78 -3.28
N ARG A 40 10.67 -14.50 -2.01
CA ARG A 40 10.27 -13.17 -1.54
C ARG A 40 11.37 -12.13 -1.73
N GLU A 41 12.61 -12.46 -1.38
CA GLU A 41 13.76 -11.57 -1.57
C GLU A 41 13.98 -11.25 -3.05
N LYS A 42 13.88 -12.26 -3.91
CA LYS A 42 13.96 -12.09 -5.36
C LYS A 42 12.84 -11.16 -5.87
N ALA A 43 11.60 -11.39 -5.46
CA ALA A 43 10.47 -10.54 -5.87
C ALA A 43 10.66 -9.08 -5.41
N ILE A 44 11.14 -8.87 -4.18
CA ILE A 44 11.46 -7.53 -3.65
C ILE A 44 12.56 -6.87 -4.48
N ALA A 45 13.61 -7.61 -4.84
CA ALA A 45 14.72 -7.08 -5.62
C ALA A 45 14.29 -6.72 -7.05
N GLU A 46 13.51 -7.57 -7.70
CA GLU A 46 12.95 -7.33 -9.04
C GLU A 46 12.02 -6.11 -9.04
N PHE A 47 11.11 -6.03 -8.07
CA PHE A 47 10.23 -4.85 -7.91
C PHE A 47 11.05 -3.58 -7.67
N THR A 48 12.03 -3.63 -6.76
CA THR A 48 12.92 -2.49 -6.48
C THR A 48 13.67 -2.02 -7.72
N ALA A 49 14.20 -2.95 -8.52
CA ALA A 49 14.88 -2.64 -9.76
C ALA A 49 13.93 -2.00 -10.79
N LYS A 50 12.71 -2.53 -10.94
CA LYS A 50 11.65 -1.96 -11.79
C LYS A 50 11.33 -0.53 -11.39
N MET A 51 11.09 -0.27 -10.11
CA MET A 51 10.74 1.07 -9.61
C MET A 51 11.85 2.09 -9.82
N LYS A 52 13.11 1.69 -9.58
CA LYS A 52 14.28 2.54 -9.85
C LYS A 52 14.45 2.84 -11.34
N ALA A 53 14.28 1.83 -12.20
CA ALA A 53 14.40 2.00 -13.64
C ALA A 53 13.31 2.92 -14.22
N ALA A 54 12.09 2.90 -13.64
CA ALA A 54 10.99 3.76 -14.06
C ALA A 54 11.24 5.25 -13.76
N ASN A 55 12.08 5.57 -12.76
CA ASN A 55 12.42 6.93 -12.36
C ASN A 55 11.19 7.83 -12.13
N TYR A 56 10.17 7.28 -11.47
CA TYR A 56 8.92 8.00 -11.19
C TYR A 56 9.10 9.37 -10.50
N PRO A 57 10.06 9.59 -9.58
CA PRO A 57 10.26 10.92 -9.01
C PRO A 57 10.41 12.00 -10.08
N ALA A 58 11.23 11.78 -11.12
CA ALA A 58 11.42 12.74 -12.19
C ALA A 58 10.16 12.95 -13.04
N LEU A 59 9.39 11.89 -13.28
CA LEU A 59 8.12 11.98 -14.03
C LEU A 59 7.06 12.75 -13.24
N PHE A 60 7.01 12.58 -11.92
CA PHE A 60 6.15 13.39 -11.05
C PHE A 60 6.57 14.86 -11.08
N GLU A 61 7.87 15.17 -10.97
CA GLU A 61 8.34 16.57 -11.07
C GLU A 61 7.93 17.21 -12.41
N GLN A 62 8.06 16.46 -13.51
CA GLN A 62 7.68 16.93 -14.84
C GLN A 62 6.18 17.25 -14.92
N ALA A 63 5.32 16.31 -14.54
CA ALA A 63 3.87 16.50 -14.57
C ALA A 63 3.42 17.61 -13.61
N ALA A 64 3.99 17.66 -12.41
CA ALA A 64 3.71 18.66 -11.40
C ALA A 64 4.03 20.08 -11.89
N ALA A 65 5.21 20.26 -12.51
CA ALA A 65 5.64 21.54 -13.08
C ALA A 65 4.73 22.02 -14.22
N GLU A 66 4.24 21.11 -15.06
CA GLU A 66 3.35 21.44 -16.18
C GLU A 66 2.02 22.08 -15.72
N PHE A 67 1.45 21.60 -14.62
CA PHE A 67 0.12 22.04 -14.14
C PHE A 67 0.17 22.92 -12.89
N GLY A 68 1.37 23.26 -12.40
CA GLY A 68 1.54 24.08 -11.20
C GLY A 68 1.03 23.39 -9.91
N VAL A 69 1.15 22.07 -9.85
CA VAL A 69 0.87 21.27 -8.65
C VAL A 69 2.19 21.07 -7.89
N PRO A 70 2.23 21.13 -6.55
CA PRO A 70 3.44 20.73 -5.83
C PRO A 70 3.75 19.25 -6.09
N ALA A 71 4.98 18.93 -6.51
CA ALA A 71 5.36 17.55 -6.83
C ALA A 71 5.15 16.59 -5.65
N ASP A 72 5.36 17.08 -4.42
CA ASP A 72 5.09 16.32 -3.20
C ASP A 72 3.61 15.94 -3.11
N ILE A 73 2.67 16.84 -3.41
CA ILE A 73 1.23 16.49 -3.42
C ILE A 73 0.96 15.37 -4.41
N LEU A 74 1.48 15.47 -5.64
CA LEU A 74 1.26 14.47 -6.68
C LEU A 74 1.82 13.09 -6.28
N LYS A 75 3.03 13.07 -5.70
CA LYS A 75 3.67 11.89 -5.14
C LYS A 75 2.85 11.26 -4.00
N GLY A 76 2.37 12.08 -3.06
CA GLY A 76 1.59 11.64 -1.92
C GLY A 76 0.24 11.04 -2.32
N VAL A 77 -0.46 11.68 -3.27
CA VAL A 77 -1.71 11.15 -3.83
C VAL A 77 -1.46 9.82 -4.53
N ALA A 78 -0.52 9.76 -5.47
CA ALA A 78 -0.20 8.51 -6.17
C ALA A 78 0.21 7.39 -5.21
N PHE A 79 0.89 7.74 -4.11
CA PHE A 79 1.25 6.74 -3.11
C PHE A 79 0.04 6.25 -2.34
N ALA A 80 -0.82 7.13 -1.85
CA ALA A 80 -2.03 6.77 -1.13
C ALA A 80 -2.97 5.90 -2.00
N GLU A 81 -3.06 6.22 -3.29
CA GLU A 81 -3.90 5.55 -4.28
C GLU A 81 -3.37 4.18 -4.71
N THR A 82 -2.12 4.09 -5.18
CA THR A 82 -1.59 2.87 -5.82
C THR A 82 -0.23 2.43 -5.33
N ARG A 83 0.33 3.10 -4.31
CA ARG A 83 1.72 2.90 -3.87
C ARG A 83 2.72 3.03 -5.04
N TRP A 84 2.44 3.96 -5.96
CA TRP A 84 3.19 4.20 -7.21
C TRP A 84 3.21 3.02 -8.19
N GLU A 85 2.31 2.06 -8.04
CA GLU A 85 2.12 1.04 -9.05
C GLU A 85 1.29 1.60 -10.21
N HIS A 86 1.77 1.41 -11.43
CA HIS A 86 1.00 1.74 -12.64
C HIS A 86 0.04 0.59 -12.95
N LEU A 87 -1.21 0.74 -12.53
CA LEU A 87 -2.24 -0.29 -12.68
C LEU A 87 -2.68 -0.43 -14.14
N THR A 88 -2.49 -1.62 -14.69
CA THR A 88 -2.89 -1.98 -16.06
C THR A 88 -3.72 -3.27 -16.05
N TRP A 89 -4.65 -3.37 -16.98
CA TRP A 89 -5.60 -4.48 -17.05
C TRP A 89 -5.68 -5.01 -18.49
N PRO A 90 -6.10 -6.27 -18.69
CA PRO A 90 -6.37 -6.79 -20.03
C PRO A 90 -7.38 -5.93 -20.78
N LEU A 91 -7.30 -5.93 -22.11
CA LEU A 91 -8.12 -5.06 -22.95
C LEU A 91 -9.61 -5.34 -22.73
N GLY A 92 -10.36 -4.29 -22.40
CA GLY A 92 -11.81 -4.37 -22.14
C GLY A 92 -12.17 -4.73 -20.69
N GLU A 93 -11.21 -5.10 -19.84
CA GLU A 93 -11.48 -5.37 -18.43
C GLU A 93 -11.55 -4.06 -17.62
N THR A 94 -12.74 -3.78 -17.08
CA THR A 94 -13.02 -2.59 -16.26
C THR A 94 -13.45 -2.94 -14.83
N ARG A 95 -13.58 -4.24 -14.53
CA ARG A 95 -14.03 -4.77 -13.23
C ARG A 95 -13.20 -5.98 -12.82
N SER A 96 -13.15 -6.25 -11.52
CA SER A 96 -12.55 -7.46 -10.99
C SER A 96 -13.42 -8.68 -11.31
N PRO A 97 -12.86 -9.74 -11.92
CA PRO A 97 -13.59 -11.00 -12.12
C PRO A 97 -14.05 -11.64 -10.80
N GLU A 98 -13.27 -11.47 -9.73
CA GLU A 98 -13.50 -12.09 -8.43
C GLU A 98 -14.57 -11.36 -7.60
N THR A 99 -14.55 -10.03 -7.61
CA THR A 99 -15.39 -9.19 -6.73
C THR A 99 -16.45 -8.40 -7.48
N GLY A 100 -16.34 -8.27 -8.80
CA GLY A 100 -17.19 -7.39 -9.62
C GLY A 100 -16.94 -5.89 -9.42
N MET A 101 -16.01 -5.52 -8.53
CA MET A 101 -15.69 -4.12 -8.22
C MET A 101 -15.06 -3.43 -9.44
N PRO A 102 -15.41 -2.16 -9.73
CA PRO A 102 -14.73 -1.36 -10.73
C PRO A 102 -13.22 -1.31 -10.47
N ARG A 103 -12.42 -1.17 -11.53
CA ARG A 103 -10.96 -1.02 -11.44
C ARG A 103 -10.53 0.40 -11.82
N PRO A 104 -9.60 1.02 -11.07
CA PRO A 104 -8.95 2.27 -11.48
C PRO A 104 -7.80 2.00 -12.46
N PHE A 105 -7.34 3.04 -13.16
CA PHE A 105 -6.29 2.95 -14.18
C PHE A 105 -5.07 3.81 -13.86
N GLY A 106 -3.90 3.21 -14.09
CA GLY A 106 -2.59 3.84 -14.00
C GLY A 106 -2.18 4.19 -12.57
N ILE A 107 -1.15 5.04 -12.48
CA ILE A 107 -0.44 5.33 -11.21
C ILE A 107 -1.16 6.37 -10.36
N MET A 108 -2.04 7.15 -10.97
CA MET A 108 -2.85 8.17 -10.31
C MET A 108 -4.25 7.68 -9.96
N SER A 109 -4.57 6.39 -10.16
CA SER A 109 -5.87 5.77 -9.85
C SER A 109 -7.06 6.53 -10.46
N LEU A 110 -7.07 6.61 -11.80
CA LEU A 110 -8.15 7.28 -12.53
C LEU A 110 -9.31 6.32 -12.79
N TRP A 111 -10.52 6.75 -12.50
CA TRP A 111 -11.75 5.96 -12.57
C TRP A 111 -12.56 6.28 -13.83
N ASP A 112 -13.28 5.28 -14.34
CA ASP A 112 -14.25 5.47 -15.41
C ASP A 112 -15.47 4.56 -15.19
N ASN A 113 -16.37 4.96 -14.30
CA ASN A 113 -17.60 4.24 -13.98
C ASN A 113 -18.63 5.12 -13.25
N GLU A 114 -19.88 4.69 -13.24
CA GLU A 114 -20.99 5.45 -12.61
C GLU A 114 -20.87 5.65 -11.10
N PHE A 115 -20.07 4.84 -10.39
CA PHE A 115 -20.00 4.88 -8.92
C PHE A 115 -18.91 5.84 -8.43
N PHE A 116 -17.68 5.69 -8.93
CA PHE A 116 -16.52 6.53 -8.57
C PHE A 116 -16.33 7.73 -9.52
N GLY A 117 -17.10 7.80 -10.61
CA GLY A 117 -17.05 8.85 -11.61
C GLY A 117 -16.11 8.57 -12.78
N HIS A 118 -15.87 9.61 -13.58
CA HIS A 118 -15.20 9.53 -14.88
C HIS A 118 -13.88 10.30 -14.92
N SER A 119 -13.13 10.28 -13.80
CA SER A 119 -11.87 11.03 -13.65
C SER A 119 -10.83 10.70 -14.72
N LEU A 120 -10.84 9.49 -15.29
CA LEU A 120 -9.99 9.14 -16.42
C LEU A 120 -10.31 9.97 -17.68
N THR A 121 -11.58 10.05 -18.04
CA THR A 121 -12.01 10.80 -19.23
C THR A 121 -11.86 12.30 -19.03
N ASP A 122 -12.14 12.79 -17.82
CA ASP A 122 -11.94 14.19 -17.44
C ASP A 122 -10.47 14.59 -17.50
N ALA A 123 -9.59 13.77 -16.91
CA ALA A 123 -8.14 13.96 -16.94
C ALA A 123 -7.60 13.95 -18.38
N ALA A 124 -8.02 12.99 -19.20
CA ALA A 124 -7.61 12.89 -20.60
C ALA A 124 -8.00 14.13 -21.40
N LYS A 125 -9.23 14.62 -21.20
CA LYS A 125 -9.73 15.86 -21.81
C LYS A 125 -8.92 17.08 -21.40
N LEU A 126 -8.56 17.19 -20.12
CA LEU A 126 -7.79 18.33 -19.60
C LEU A 126 -6.40 18.45 -20.24
N ILE A 127 -5.80 17.33 -20.67
CA ILE A 127 -4.47 17.32 -21.29
C ILE A 127 -4.50 17.09 -22.80
N GLY A 128 -5.70 17.03 -23.41
CA GLY A 128 -5.89 16.81 -24.85
C GLY A 128 -5.38 15.45 -25.32
N LYS A 129 -5.59 14.38 -24.55
CA LYS A 129 -5.18 13.01 -24.86
C LYS A 129 -6.35 12.04 -24.92
N ASP A 130 -6.10 10.87 -25.49
CA ASP A 130 -7.05 9.76 -25.45
C ASP A 130 -6.98 9.04 -24.08
N PRO A 131 -8.11 8.64 -23.48
CA PRO A 131 -8.10 7.86 -22.24
C PRO A 131 -7.21 6.62 -22.29
N GLU A 132 -7.07 5.97 -23.45
CA GLU A 132 -6.20 4.80 -23.62
C GLU A 132 -4.71 5.11 -23.47
N ASP A 133 -4.28 6.34 -23.77
CA ASP A 133 -2.89 6.77 -23.54
C ASP A 133 -2.61 6.83 -22.03
N LEU A 134 -3.56 7.35 -21.24
CA LEU A 134 -3.44 7.45 -19.78
C LEU A 134 -3.46 6.06 -19.11
N LYS A 135 -4.07 5.05 -19.73
CA LYS A 135 -4.06 3.67 -19.21
C LYS A 135 -2.71 2.97 -19.42
N LYS A 136 -1.92 3.39 -20.40
CA LYS A 136 -0.71 2.69 -20.86
C LYS A 136 0.58 3.38 -20.46
N ASP A 137 0.59 4.71 -20.45
CA ASP A 137 1.78 5.51 -20.22
C ASP A 137 1.74 6.17 -18.84
N PRO A 138 2.67 5.83 -17.92
CA PRO A 138 2.72 6.41 -16.58
C PRO A 138 2.83 7.93 -16.58
N LEU A 139 3.65 8.52 -17.44
CA LEU A 139 3.81 9.98 -17.48
C LEU A 139 2.52 10.67 -17.92
N THR A 140 1.86 10.16 -18.96
CA THR A 140 0.58 10.70 -19.43
C THR A 140 -0.52 10.56 -18.37
N ASN A 141 -0.53 9.45 -17.63
CA ASN A 141 -1.41 9.28 -16.46
C ASN A 141 -1.13 10.31 -15.36
N MET A 142 0.14 10.54 -15.01
CA MET A 142 0.56 11.55 -14.04
C MET A 142 0.16 12.96 -14.46
N ARG A 143 0.35 13.31 -15.74
CA ARG A 143 -0.08 14.59 -16.32
C ARG A 143 -1.59 14.78 -16.20
N GLY A 144 -2.37 13.74 -16.53
CA GLY A 144 -3.83 13.76 -16.37
C GLY A 144 -4.27 13.95 -14.92
N GLY A 145 -3.70 13.18 -13.99
CA GLY A 145 -3.98 13.32 -12.56
C GLY A 145 -3.59 14.68 -11.99
N ALA A 146 -2.44 15.24 -12.42
CA ALA A 146 -1.99 16.57 -12.03
C ALA A 146 -2.94 17.67 -12.55
N ALA A 147 -3.37 17.59 -13.81
CA ALA A 147 -4.34 18.52 -14.38
C ALA A 147 -5.68 18.47 -13.64
N LEU A 148 -6.15 17.27 -13.29
CA LEU A 148 -7.39 17.07 -12.56
C LEU A 148 -7.29 17.61 -11.12
N LEU A 149 -6.18 17.36 -10.42
CA LEU A 149 -5.90 17.95 -9.10
C LEU A 149 -5.89 19.48 -9.16
N LYS A 150 -5.26 20.06 -10.19
CA LYS A 150 -5.23 21.52 -10.39
C LYS A 150 -6.64 22.09 -10.61
N LYS A 151 -7.45 21.43 -11.44
CA LYS A 151 -8.87 21.80 -11.63
C LYS A 151 -9.62 21.79 -10.30
N HIS A 152 -9.50 20.71 -9.52
CA HIS A 152 -10.15 20.64 -8.21
C HIS A 152 -9.60 21.69 -7.23
N TYR A 153 -8.31 22.01 -7.28
CA TYR A 153 -7.74 23.09 -6.49
C TYR A 153 -8.39 24.42 -6.82
N ASP A 154 -8.57 24.74 -8.10
CA ASP A 154 -9.15 26.02 -8.52
C ASP A 154 -10.65 26.12 -8.20
N GLU A 155 -11.38 25.02 -8.32
CA GLU A 155 -12.83 24.97 -8.12
C GLU A 155 -13.26 24.89 -6.65
N ASN A 156 -12.35 24.56 -5.73
CA ASN A 156 -12.67 24.37 -4.32
C ASN A 156 -12.10 25.50 -3.44
N PRO A 157 -12.77 25.82 -2.32
CA PRO A 157 -12.18 26.68 -1.29
C PRO A 157 -10.89 26.04 -0.74
N LYS A 158 -10.08 26.85 -0.08
CA LYS A 158 -8.92 26.35 0.67
C LYS A 158 -9.34 26.08 2.11
N PRO A 159 -8.71 25.12 2.81
CA PRO A 159 -8.91 24.93 4.23
C PRO A 159 -8.69 26.22 5.02
N ASP A 160 -9.50 26.43 6.06
CA ASP A 160 -9.38 27.61 6.92
C ASP A 160 -7.97 27.71 7.52
N GLY A 161 -7.43 28.93 7.55
CA GLY A 161 -6.09 29.19 8.07
C GLY A 161 -4.94 28.79 7.13
N THR A 162 -5.23 28.41 5.88
CA THR A 162 -4.22 28.19 4.85
C THR A 162 -4.20 29.32 3.81
N THR A 163 -3.05 29.53 3.19
CA THR A 163 -2.82 30.42 2.06
C THR A 163 -2.47 29.62 0.81
N THR A 164 -2.50 30.24 -0.38
CA THR A 164 -2.19 29.53 -1.64
C THR A 164 -0.77 28.99 -1.74
N GLY A 165 0.17 29.50 -0.93
CA GLY A 165 1.54 28.99 -0.87
C GLY A 165 1.71 27.77 0.04
N ASP A 166 0.75 27.51 0.92
CA ASP A 166 0.82 26.41 1.87
C ASP A 166 0.49 25.09 1.18
N ILE A 167 1.27 24.05 1.47
CA ILE A 167 1.02 22.72 0.88
C ILE A 167 -0.34 22.19 1.34
N GLU A 168 -0.73 22.49 2.57
CA GLU A 168 -2.00 22.15 3.21
C GLU A 168 -3.21 22.72 2.48
N SER A 169 -3.03 23.79 1.69
CA SER A 169 -4.11 24.40 0.91
C SER A 169 -4.72 23.46 -0.14
N TRP A 170 -4.01 22.40 -0.50
CA TRP A 170 -4.44 21.39 -1.47
C TRP A 170 -5.39 20.35 -0.90
N ARG A 171 -5.62 20.30 0.42
CA ARG A 171 -6.38 19.20 1.04
C ARG A 171 -7.77 19.00 0.45
N TYR A 172 -8.54 20.06 0.23
CA TYR A 172 -9.89 19.91 -0.34
C TYR A 172 -9.88 19.47 -1.79
N ALA A 173 -8.84 19.81 -2.57
CA ALA A 173 -8.66 19.27 -3.91
C ALA A 173 -8.41 17.75 -3.88
N ILE A 174 -7.56 17.29 -2.95
CA ILE A 174 -7.25 15.87 -2.74
C ILE A 174 -8.49 15.09 -2.29
N VAL A 175 -9.27 15.64 -1.36
CA VAL A 175 -10.54 15.03 -0.91
C VAL A 175 -11.54 14.88 -2.05
N LYS A 176 -11.58 15.83 -3.00
CA LYS A 176 -12.42 15.71 -4.20
C LYS A 176 -11.86 14.72 -5.22
N TYR A 177 -10.54 14.66 -5.35
CA TYR A 177 -9.85 13.82 -6.31
C TYR A 177 -10.14 12.31 -6.12
N CYS A 178 -10.19 11.81 -4.88
CA CYS A 178 -10.36 10.37 -4.62
C CYS A 178 -11.72 9.81 -5.04
N GLY A 179 -12.70 10.67 -5.37
CA GLY A 179 -14.01 10.25 -5.88
C GLY A 179 -14.94 9.57 -4.87
N ILE A 180 -14.53 9.44 -3.61
CA ILE A 180 -15.35 8.81 -2.56
C ILE A 180 -16.48 9.78 -2.15
N PRO A 181 -17.77 9.39 -2.30
CA PRO A 181 -18.89 10.29 -2.02
C PRO A 181 -19.15 10.49 -0.52
N GLU A 182 -18.78 9.52 0.32
CA GLU A 182 -18.95 9.63 1.77
C GLU A 182 -17.97 10.65 2.38
N PRO A 183 -18.47 11.71 3.05
CA PRO A 183 -17.60 12.76 3.59
C PRO A 183 -16.61 12.25 4.63
N ASP A 184 -17.00 11.29 5.47
CA ASP A 184 -16.11 10.77 6.50
C ASP A 184 -14.97 9.93 5.91
N LEU A 185 -15.20 9.19 4.82
CA LEU A 185 -14.18 8.38 4.16
C LEU A 185 -13.24 9.23 3.31
N SER A 186 -13.78 10.11 2.47
CA SER A 186 -12.97 11.02 1.63
C SER A 186 -12.06 11.94 2.45
N GLN A 187 -12.52 12.43 3.60
CA GLN A 187 -11.71 13.26 4.50
C GLN A 187 -10.60 12.48 5.20
N ARG A 188 -10.84 11.21 5.59
CA ARG A 188 -9.79 10.32 6.12
C ARG A 188 -8.72 10.06 5.07
N HIS A 189 -9.12 9.80 3.82
CA HIS A 189 -8.19 9.65 2.71
C HIS A 189 -7.33 10.91 2.50
N GLY A 190 -7.95 12.09 2.48
CA GLY A 190 -7.22 13.35 2.38
C GLY A 190 -6.18 13.53 3.49
N LEU A 191 -6.52 13.17 4.74
CA LEU A 191 -5.57 13.16 5.86
C LEU A 191 -4.45 12.13 5.67
N GLU A 192 -4.77 10.92 5.22
CA GLU A 192 -3.79 9.85 4.98
C GLU A 192 -2.70 10.31 4.00
N VAL A 193 -3.07 11.04 2.93
CA VAL A 193 -2.08 11.62 2.00
C VAL A 193 -1.08 12.51 2.75
N TYR A 194 -1.55 13.42 3.60
CA TYR A 194 -0.66 14.31 4.36
C TYR A 194 0.16 13.56 5.42
N GLU A 195 -0.37 12.48 6.00
CA GLU A 195 0.41 11.66 6.94
C GLU A 195 1.58 10.95 6.24
N HIS A 196 1.38 10.48 5.01
CA HIS A 196 2.46 9.94 4.19
C HIS A 196 3.48 11.01 3.78
N LEU A 197 3.02 12.20 3.39
CA LEU A 197 3.90 13.33 3.08
C LEU A 197 4.77 13.71 4.26
N ASN A 198 4.18 13.80 5.46
CA ASN A 198 4.89 14.15 6.67
C ASN A 198 5.94 13.12 7.08
N LYS A 199 5.78 11.85 6.67
CA LYS A 199 6.68 10.75 7.01
C LYS A 199 7.81 10.56 6.00
N GLY A 200 7.56 10.83 4.72
CA GLY A 200 8.47 10.40 3.65
C GLY A 200 8.38 8.89 3.39
N TYR A 201 9.07 8.42 2.35
CA TYR A 201 9.15 7.00 2.04
C TYR A 201 10.45 6.68 1.30
N HIS A 202 11.13 5.60 1.67
CA HIS A 202 12.44 5.21 1.13
C HIS A 202 12.60 3.68 1.06
N GLN A 203 11.58 2.97 0.56
CA GLN A 203 11.59 1.52 0.48
C GLN A 203 11.23 1.05 -0.93
N TYR A 204 11.70 -0.14 -1.30
CA TYR A 204 11.31 -0.81 -2.55
C TYR A 204 11.57 0.01 -3.83
N GLY A 205 12.57 0.90 -3.81
CA GLY A 205 12.88 1.79 -4.94
C GLY A 205 11.95 2.98 -5.12
N ILE A 206 11.00 3.17 -4.20
CA ILE A 206 10.16 4.37 -4.07
C ILE A 206 10.83 5.28 -3.04
N GLU A 207 11.12 6.51 -3.46
CA GLU A 207 11.86 7.47 -2.64
C GLU A 207 11.27 8.87 -2.74
N TRP A 208 10.88 9.45 -1.60
CA TRP A 208 10.66 10.89 -1.43
C TRP A 208 10.91 11.30 0.02
N ASN A 209 11.42 12.53 0.19
CA ASN A 209 11.75 13.07 1.51
C ASN A 209 10.48 13.48 2.25
N ALA A 210 10.49 13.32 3.57
CA ALA A 210 9.45 13.87 4.43
C ALA A 210 9.29 15.38 4.23
N ARG A 211 8.05 15.83 4.11
CA ARG A 211 7.69 17.24 4.09
C ARG A 211 6.86 17.58 5.33
N PRO A 212 7.37 18.40 6.26
CA PRO A 212 6.61 18.80 7.43
C PRO A 212 5.28 19.46 7.04
N VAL A 213 4.19 19.02 7.65
CA VAL A 213 2.85 19.58 7.45
C VAL A 213 2.13 19.75 8.78
N ASN A 214 1.26 20.76 8.88
CA ASN A 214 0.47 21.01 10.07
C ASN A 214 -0.75 20.07 10.15
N LEU A 215 -0.52 18.86 10.68
CA LEU A 215 -1.55 17.82 10.77
C LEU A 215 -2.65 18.10 11.81
N ALA A 216 -2.39 18.95 12.81
CA ALA A 216 -3.30 19.10 13.94
C ALA A 216 -4.68 19.68 13.56
N PRO A 217 -4.78 20.78 12.78
CA PRO A 217 -6.07 21.28 12.28
C PRO A 217 -6.80 20.25 11.42
N MET A 218 -6.08 19.55 10.54
CA MET A 218 -6.68 18.52 9.67
C MET A 218 -7.29 17.38 10.49
N ARG A 219 -6.55 16.84 11.45
CA ARG A 219 -7.04 15.76 12.34
C ARG A 219 -8.25 16.21 13.15
N ALA A 220 -8.25 17.44 13.65
CA ALA A 220 -9.38 17.99 14.40
C ALA A 220 -10.64 18.08 13.51
N GLU A 221 -10.50 18.55 12.27
CA GLU A 221 -11.61 18.64 11.34
C GLU A 221 -12.13 17.28 10.89
N VAL A 222 -11.25 16.35 10.53
CA VAL A 222 -11.62 14.97 10.17
C VAL A 222 -12.39 14.32 11.32
N LYS A 223 -11.90 14.45 12.56
CA LYS A 223 -12.60 13.93 13.74
C LYS A 223 -14.01 14.51 13.88
N ARG A 224 -14.18 15.82 13.65
CA ARG A 224 -15.48 16.48 13.69
C ARG A 224 -16.42 15.93 12.62
N ILE A 225 -15.97 15.81 11.38
CA ILE A 225 -16.77 15.31 10.25
C ILE A 225 -17.17 13.85 10.48
N VAL A 226 -16.23 13.01 10.92
CA VAL A 226 -16.51 11.60 11.25
C VAL A 226 -17.58 11.47 12.32
N ALA A 227 -17.49 12.26 13.39
CA ALA A 227 -18.49 12.25 14.46
C ALA A 227 -19.86 12.75 13.97
N GLU A 228 -19.88 13.76 13.11
CA GLU A 228 -21.11 14.27 12.51
C GLU A 228 -21.80 13.24 11.61
N GLU A 229 -21.06 12.59 10.71
CA GLU A 229 -21.60 11.55 9.82
C GLU A 229 -22.04 10.30 10.60
N ALA A 230 -21.34 9.95 11.69
CA ALA A 230 -21.78 8.88 12.59
C ALA A 230 -23.15 9.19 13.23
N ARG A 231 -23.35 10.41 13.76
CA ARG A 231 -24.65 10.82 14.31
C ARG A 231 -25.75 10.79 13.25
N LYS A 232 -25.48 11.29 12.04
CA LYS A 232 -26.44 11.25 10.93
C LYS A 232 -26.82 9.80 10.57
N ARG A 233 -25.86 8.87 10.58
CA ARG A 233 -26.12 7.44 10.35
C ARG A 233 -27.03 6.86 11.44
N GLU A 234 -26.73 7.12 12.71
CA GLU A 234 -27.55 6.65 13.84
C GLU A 234 -28.98 7.21 13.79
N GLU A 235 -29.14 8.49 13.46
CA GLU A 235 -30.44 9.13 13.29
C GLU A 235 -31.24 8.49 12.15
N ARG A 236 -30.61 8.24 11.00
CA ARG A 236 -31.27 7.54 9.89
C ARG A 236 -31.72 6.13 10.27
N MET A 237 -30.86 5.35 10.94
CA MET A 237 -31.21 4.00 11.40
C MET A 237 -32.42 4.03 12.35
N LYS A 238 -32.47 4.97 13.29
CA LYS A 238 -33.61 5.14 14.21
C LYS A 238 -34.90 5.49 13.47
N LEU A 239 -34.82 6.33 12.44
CA LEU A 239 -35.99 6.69 11.61
C LEU A 239 -36.48 5.49 10.79
N GLU A 240 -35.57 4.70 10.21
CA GLU A 240 -35.89 3.48 9.47
C GLU A 240 -36.51 2.40 10.38
N GLU A 241 -36.00 2.26 11.61
CA GLU A 241 -36.56 1.37 12.64
C GLU A 241 -37.96 1.83 13.09
N GLN A 242 -38.17 3.12 13.32
CA GLN A 242 -39.49 3.66 13.66
C GLN A 242 -40.51 3.52 12.51
N ALA A 243 -40.06 3.68 11.26
CA ALA A 243 -40.88 3.48 10.08
C ALA A 243 -41.28 2.00 9.87
N THR A 244 -40.45 1.05 10.31
CA THR A 244 -40.75 -0.39 10.23
C THR A 244 -41.66 -0.89 11.37
N ILE A 245 -41.73 -0.19 12.50
CA ILE A 245 -42.57 -0.56 13.67
C ILE A 245 -44.01 -0.03 13.57
N THR A 246 -44.28 1.00 12.77
CA THR A 246 -45.64 1.60 12.64
C THR A 246 -46.51 0.80 11.65
N PRO A 247 -47.64 0.18 12.05
CA PRO A 247 -48.54 -0.48 11.11
C PRO A 247 -49.24 0.56 10.24
N ALA A 248 -49.16 0.40 8.92
CA ALA A 248 -49.86 1.25 7.96
C ALA A 248 -51.38 1.23 8.22
N THR A 249 -51.87 2.23 8.95
CA THR A 249 -53.31 2.50 9.02
C THR A 249 -53.65 3.36 7.81
N GLY A 250 -54.64 2.89 7.04
CA GLY A 250 -54.86 3.28 5.65
C GLY A 250 -54.81 4.78 5.36
N ASN A 251 -53.95 5.15 4.43
CA ASN A 251 -54.30 5.92 3.24
C ASN A 251 -53.16 5.87 2.23
N LYS A 252 -53.52 5.68 0.96
CA LYS A 252 -52.63 5.46 -0.18
C LYS A 252 -51.70 6.66 -0.40
N PRO A 253 -50.36 6.54 -0.35
CA PRO A 253 -49.48 7.64 -0.74
C PRO A 253 -49.15 7.57 -2.23
N LEU A 254 -49.07 8.75 -2.86
CA LEU A 254 -48.46 8.94 -4.18
C LEU A 254 -47.04 8.35 -4.19
N ALA A 255 -46.73 7.56 -5.21
CA ALA A 255 -45.41 7.00 -5.42
C ALA A 255 -44.39 8.11 -5.70
N VAL A 256 -43.61 8.50 -4.68
CA VAL A 256 -42.30 9.11 -4.89
C VAL A 256 -41.36 7.96 -5.24
N GLN A 257 -41.05 7.79 -6.52
CA GLN A 257 -39.97 6.89 -6.95
C GLN A 257 -38.63 7.47 -6.47
N LEU A 258 -38.20 7.09 -5.27
CA LEU A 258 -36.77 7.11 -4.95
C LEU A 258 -36.12 5.96 -5.74
N LYS A 259 -35.09 6.28 -6.53
CA LYS A 259 -34.23 5.27 -7.16
C LYS A 259 -33.68 4.34 -6.06
N PRO A 260 -33.66 3.01 -6.27
CA PRO A 260 -33.03 2.10 -5.33
C PRO A 260 -31.53 2.41 -5.26
N ILE A 261 -31.04 2.75 -4.07
CA ILE A 261 -29.62 2.65 -3.75
C ILE A 261 -29.38 1.18 -3.37
N PRO A 262 -28.49 0.44 -4.05
CA PRO A 262 -28.15 -0.90 -3.62
C PRO A 262 -27.48 -0.83 -2.24
N SER A 263 -27.76 -1.83 -1.40
CA SER A 263 -27.32 -1.96 -0.01
C SER A 263 -25.87 -1.53 0.23
N PRO A 264 -25.57 -0.97 1.42
CA PRO A 264 -24.19 -0.69 1.79
C PRO A 264 -23.34 -1.95 1.63
N MET A 265 -22.10 -1.76 1.16
CA MET A 265 -21.10 -2.82 1.20
C MET A 265 -21.13 -3.48 2.59
N PRO A 266 -21.02 -4.81 2.69
CA PRO A 266 -20.95 -5.44 4.00
C PRO A 266 -19.78 -4.82 4.76
N GLU A 267 -20.07 -4.36 5.99
CA GLU A 267 -19.05 -3.94 6.93
C GLU A 267 -17.98 -5.02 6.96
N ALA A 268 -16.73 -4.64 6.64
CA ALA A 268 -15.59 -5.48 6.92
C ALA A 268 -15.51 -5.59 8.45
N LYS A 269 -16.17 -6.62 8.98
CA LYS A 269 -16.08 -7.05 10.36
C LYS A 269 -14.60 -7.31 10.63
N VAL A 270 -13.97 -6.44 11.41
CA VAL A 270 -12.66 -6.75 12.00
C VAL A 270 -12.93 -7.79 13.09
N GLU A 271 -13.10 -9.03 12.66
CA GLU A 271 -13.04 -10.18 13.55
C GLU A 271 -11.57 -10.49 13.80
N THR A 272 -11.06 -10.03 14.94
CA THR A 272 -9.90 -10.66 15.58
C THR A 272 -10.29 -12.06 16.01
N SER A 273 -10.28 -13.00 15.08
CA SER A 273 -10.21 -14.42 15.39
C SER A 273 -9.32 -15.07 14.35
N THR A 274 -8.29 -15.74 14.83
CA THR A 274 -7.48 -16.67 14.04
C THR A 274 -8.09 -18.05 14.23
N PRO A 275 -8.75 -18.65 13.23
CA PRO A 275 -8.94 -20.09 13.20
C PRO A 275 -7.92 -20.76 12.28
N PRO A 276 -7.62 -22.05 12.49
CA PRO A 276 -6.55 -22.75 11.81
C PRO A 276 -6.90 -22.99 10.33
N VAL A 277 -5.91 -22.84 9.46
CA VAL A 277 -6.01 -23.19 8.04
C VAL A 277 -6.14 -24.70 7.91
N GLU A 278 -7.34 -25.16 7.53
CA GLU A 278 -7.55 -26.52 7.04
C GLU A 278 -7.12 -26.56 5.56
N ILE A 279 -6.07 -27.32 5.28
CA ILE A 279 -5.45 -27.40 3.95
C ILE A 279 -6.36 -28.23 3.03
N ALA A 280 -6.89 -27.59 1.98
CA ALA A 280 -7.49 -28.29 0.85
C ALA A 280 -6.44 -29.22 0.22
N THR A 281 -6.74 -30.52 0.18
CA THR A 281 -5.94 -31.52 -0.52
C THR A 281 -5.96 -31.24 -2.03
N ALA A 282 -4.85 -30.69 -2.53
CA ALA A 282 -4.63 -30.54 -3.96
C ALA A 282 -4.56 -31.92 -4.63
N GLN A 283 -5.39 -32.13 -5.64
CA GLN A 283 -5.30 -33.27 -6.56
C GLN A 283 -4.01 -33.15 -7.38
N THR A 284 -3.21 -34.22 -7.40
CA THR A 284 -1.96 -34.34 -8.14
C THR A 284 -2.19 -34.24 -9.66
N PRO A 285 -1.45 -33.42 -10.42
CA PRO A 285 -1.42 -33.57 -11.87
C PRO A 285 -0.63 -34.83 -12.26
N ALA A 286 -1.14 -35.56 -13.25
CA ALA A 286 -0.53 -36.79 -13.76
C ALA A 286 0.91 -36.54 -14.26
N SER A 287 1.86 -37.28 -13.68
CA SER A 287 3.27 -37.29 -14.07
C SER A 287 3.46 -37.93 -15.44
N ASN A 288 4.08 -37.21 -16.37
CA ASN A 288 4.53 -37.75 -17.66
C ASN A 288 5.93 -38.39 -17.48
N PRO A 289 6.12 -39.72 -17.59
CA PRO A 289 7.32 -40.40 -17.09
C PRO A 289 8.54 -40.39 -18.05
N GLY A 290 8.66 -39.40 -18.94
CA GLY A 290 9.67 -39.40 -20.01
C GLY A 290 10.85 -38.42 -19.86
N GLY A 291 10.79 -37.42 -18.97
CA GLY A 291 11.67 -36.26 -19.05
C GLY A 291 12.99 -36.30 -18.26
N ILE A 292 13.11 -37.17 -17.24
CA ILE A 292 14.21 -37.12 -16.27
C ILE A 292 15.37 -38.08 -16.64
N TRP A 293 15.08 -39.16 -17.38
CA TRP A 293 16.08 -40.17 -17.74
C TRP A 293 17.13 -39.69 -18.76
N TRP A 294 16.80 -38.70 -19.59
CA TRP A 294 17.76 -38.17 -20.57
C TRP A 294 18.88 -37.36 -19.91
N LEU A 295 18.58 -36.58 -18.86
CA LEU A 295 19.57 -35.80 -18.11
C LEU A 295 20.55 -36.69 -17.34
N VAL A 296 20.08 -37.84 -16.81
CA VAL A 296 20.94 -38.83 -16.13
C VAL A 296 21.87 -39.53 -17.14
N GLY A 297 21.40 -39.81 -18.35
CA GLY A 297 22.20 -40.41 -19.42
C GLY A 297 23.34 -39.52 -19.92
N VAL A 298 23.08 -38.21 -20.07
CA VAL A 298 24.10 -37.23 -20.52
C VAL A 298 25.20 -37.05 -19.45
N LEU A 299 24.85 -37.05 -18.16
CA LEU A 299 25.83 -36.93 -17.07
C LEU A 299 26.73 -38.17 -16.97
N ALA A 300 26.18 -39.37 -17.18
CA ALA A 300 26.93 -40.63 -17.13
C ALA A 300 27.96 -40.75 -18.28
N LEU A 301 27.62 -40.26 -19.48
CA LEU A 301 28.53 -40.27 -20.63
C LEU A 301 29.71 -39.29 -20.47
N LEU A 302 29.48 -38.14 -19.83
CA LEU A 302 30.53 -37.16 -19.52
C LEU A 302 31.51 -37.67 -18.46
N LEU A 303 31.02 -38.40 -17.45
CA LEU A 303 31.85 -39.05 -16.43
C LEU A 303 32.65 -40.24 -16.99
N LEU A 304 32.09 -40.99 -17.94
CA LEU A 304 32.81 -42.10 -18.59
C LEU A 304 33.92 -41.60 -19.53
N GLY A 305 33.68 -40.51 -20.26
CA GLY A 305 34.68 -39.89 -21.14
C GLY A 305 35.89 -39.32 -20.38
N THR A 306 35.64 -38.72 -19.21
CA THR A 306 36.71 -38.17 -18.34
C THR A 306 37.55 -39.27 -17.69
N LEU A 307 36.95 -40.38 -17.27
CA LEU A 307 37.68 -41.55 -16.74
C LEU A 307 38.55 -42.24 -17.81
N LEU A 308 38.08 -42.34 -19.06
CA LEU A 308 38.86 -42.93 -20.16
C LEU A 308 40.03 -42.03 -20.61
N ALA A 309 39.86 -40.70 -20.57
CA ALA A 309 40.92 -39.74 -20.86
C ALA A 309 42.04 -39.76 -19.80
N LEU A 310 41.67 -39.90 -18.51
CA LEU A 310 42.64 -40.05 -17.41
C LEU A 310 43.41 -41.37 -17.48
N ARG A 311 42.76 -42.47 -17.91
CA ARG A 311 43.40 -43.79 -18.05
C ARG A 311 44.35 -43.87 -19.25
N ARG A 312 44.15 -43.05 -20.30
CA ARG A 312 45.08 -42.93 -21.44
C ARG A 312 46.31 -42.06 -21.15
N ARG A 313 46.25 -41.13 -20.19
CA ARG A 313 47.41 -40.30 -19.79
C ARG A 313 48.35 -40.97 -18.76
N GLY A 314 47.97 -42.13 -18.21
CA GLY A 314 48.79 -42.90 -17.27
C GLY A 314 49.57 -44.07 -17.88
N LYS A 315 49.63 -44.18 -19.22
CA LYS A 315 50.42 -45.19 -19.94
C LYS A 315 51.15 -44.56 -21.13
N THR A 316 52.15 -43.75 -20.82
CA THR A 316 53.33 -43.45 -21.66
C THR A 316 54.48 -43.20 -20.71
#